data_AF-A0A8H4U3A6-F1
#
_entry.id   AF-A0A8H4U3A6-F1
#
_cell.length_a   1.000
_cell.length_b   1.000
_cell.length_c   1.000
_cell.angle_alpha   90.00
_cell.angle_beta   90.00
_cell.angle_gamma   90.00
#
_symmetry.space_group_name_H-M   'P 1'
#
loop_
_entity.id
_entity.type
_entity.pdbx_description
1 polymer ?
#
loop_
_entity_poly.entity_id
_entity_poly.type
_entity_poly.pdbx_seq_one_letter_code
_entity_poly.pdbx_strand_id
1 'polypeptide(L)'
;MESLRLSHLEDLPKRAGGLSFIKDLDKYKHEKPYKWTAKLDESKEHLRSNISLESRDDVIFRDVRSLIDNRDKLSIHDHGFQIIRYTGIDSAAIQQESVLREHVTGLAEAVKEAISAELVYCVNFVFRQCTRAMIMHPEETYQKAGPLGSAKEPELPAFPAHAVWLLNTWSPLYKPVENAPLAFCHPATISLNDVLEVDAVRPDRVTGVRYLMYKPQHQWYWCSNQAPDEVSVFKSWDSDPEDPLPCE
;
A
#
# COMPACT_ATOMS: atom_id res chain seq x y z
N MET A 1 -7.90 19.45 -20.06
CA MET A 1 -6.52 19.66 -19.54
C MET A 1 -6.00 18.41 -18.81
N GLU A 2 -6.83 17.57 -18.19
CA GLU A 2 -6.41 16.28 -17.62
C GLU A 2 -5.90 15.26 -18.65
N SER A 3 -6.46 15.20 -19.86
CA SER A 3 -6.05 14.21 -20.87
C SER A 3 -4.60 14.38 -21.38
N LEU A 4 -3.97 15.53 -21.13
CA LEU A 4 -2.55 15.78 -21.46
C LEU A 4 -1.61 15.37 -20.32
N ARG A 5 -2.09 15.24 -19.08
CA ARG A 5 -1.26 14.88 -17.92
C ARG A 5 -0.96 13.38 -17.81
N LEU A 6 -1.73 12.52 -18.48
CA LEU A 6 -1.56 11.06 -18.41
C LEU A 6 -1.02 10.45 -19.71
N SER A 7 -0.91 11.22 -20.80
CA SER A 7 -0.52 10.67 -22.11
C SER A 7 0.86 10.02 -22.08
N HIS A 8 1.79 10.55 -21.29
CA HIS A 8 3.14 9.95 -21.16
C HIS A 8 3.15 8.62 -20.41
N LEU A 9 2.08 8.30 -19.67
CA LEU A 9 1.92 7.02 -18.97
C LEU A 9 1.31 5.94 -19.87
N GLU A 10 0.56 6.32 -20.91
CA GLU A 10 -0.12 5.37 -21.79
C GLU A 10 0.84 4.53 -22.65
N ASP A 11 2.00 5.11 -22.97
CA ASP A 11 3.06 4.53 -23.80
C ASP A 11 4.05 3.67 -23.02
N LEU A 12 3.91 3.57 -21.69
CA LEU A 12 4.79 2.75 -20.86
C LEU A 12 4.69 1.26 -21.24
N PRO A 13 5.79 0.49 -21.07
CA PRO A 13 5.77 -0.96 -21.29
C PRO A 13 4.65 -1.63 -20.50
N LYS A 14 3.86 -2.49 -21.17
CA LYS A 14 2.69 -3.15 -20.60
C LYS A 14 2.97 -4.62 -20.31
N ARG A 15 2.43 -5.11 -19.20
CA ARG A 15 2.48 -6.53 -18.84
C ARG A 15 1.14 -6.96 -18.24
N ALA A 16 0.63 -8.12 -18.68
CA ALA A 16 -0.53 -8.75 -18.03
C ALA A 16 -0.11 -9.43 -16.72
N GLY A 17 -0.97 -9.39 -15.70
CA GLY A 17 -0.72 -10.02 -14.42
C GLY A 17 -1.97 -10.30 -13.60
N GLY A 18 -1.76 -11.01 -12.49
CA GLY A 18 -2.79 -11.44 -11.55
C GLY A 18 -3.14 -10.41 -10.49
N LEU A 19 -4.42 -10.10 -10.28
CA LEU A 19 -4.92 -9.39 -9.10
C LEU A 19 -6.29 -9.91 -8.67
N SER A 20 -6.57 -9.84 -7.37
CA SER A 20 -7.88 -10.18 -6.80
C SER A 20 -8.66 -8.94 -6.40
N PHE A 21 -9.94 -8.93 -6.73
CA PHE A 21 -10.89 -7.85 -6.48
C PHE A 21 -12.06 -8.35 -5.64
N ILE A 22 -12.71 -7.47 -4.89
CA ILE A 22 -13.98 -7.84 -4.25
C ILE A 22 -15.08 -7.90 -5.32
N LYS A 23 -15.93 -8.93 -5.27
CA LYS A 23 -17.08 -9.02 -6.17
C LYS A 23 -18.12 -7.96 -5.81
N ASP A 24 -18.83 -7.44 -6.78
CA ASP A 24 -20.03 -6.63 -6.55
C ASP A 24 -21.24 -7.57 -6.38
N LEU A 25 -21.64 -7.83 -5.13
CA LEU A 25 -22.73 -8.76 -4.80
C LEU A 25 -23.86 -8.02 -4.09
N ASP A 26 -25.10 -8.30 -4.49
CA ASP A 26 -26.29 -7.68 -3.89
C ASP A 26 -26.38 -7.85 -2.36
N LYS A 27 -25.84 -8.96 -1.83
CA LYS A 27 -25.81 -9.19 -0.38
C LYS A 27 -25.12 -8.05 0.39
N TYR A 28 -24.15 -7.37 -0.22
CA TYR A 28 -23.43 -6.27 0.44
C TYR A 28 -24.28 -5.00 0.61
N LYS A 29 -25.43 -4.90 -0.06
CA LYS A 29 -26.41 -3.83 0.17
C LYS A 29 -27.18 -4.01 1.48
N HIS A 30 -27.19 -5.23 2.03
CA HIS A 30 -27.94 -5.59 3.23
C HIS A 30 -27.05 -6.09 4.38
N GLU A 31 -25.84 -6.57 4.07
CA GLU A 31 -24.88 -7.07 5.03
C GLU A 31 -23.49 -6.49 4.73
N LYS A 32 -22.94 -5.68 5.64
CA LYS A 32 -21.62 -5.09 5.44
C LYS A 32 -20.56 -6.19 5.29
N PRO A 33 -19.66 -6.11 4.29
CA PRO A 33 -18.60 -7.10 4.16
C PRO A 33 -17.64 -7.03 5.36
N TYR A 34 -17.17 -8.17 5.81
CA TYR A 34 -16.22 -8.25 6.93
C TYR A 34 -15.23 -9.38 6.77
N LYS A 35 -14.09 -9.27 7.46
CA LYS A 35 -13.08 -10.31 7.58
C LYS A 35 -12.51 -10.34 8.99
N TRP A 36 -12.63 -11.48 9.65
CA TRP A 36 -11.95 -11.77 10.90
C TRP A 36 -10.46 -12.02 10.65
N THR A 37 -9.61 -11.18 11.24
CA THR A 37 -8.15 -11.16 11.00
C THR A 37 -7.32 -11.70 12.16
N ALA A 38 -7.96 -12.24 13.20
CA ALA A 38 -7.31 -12.94 14.28
C ALA A 38 -7.45 -14.47 14.14
N LYS A 39 -6.80 -15.21 15.05
CA LYS A 39 -7.03 -16.65 15.18
C LYS A 39 -8.50 -16.89 15.51
N LEU A 40 -9.07 -17.91 14.92
CA LEU A 40 -10.45 -18.31 15.12
C LEU A 40 -10.45 -19.82 15.38
N ASP A 41 -11.39 -20.29 16.21
CA ASP A 41 -11.56 -21.72 16.43
C ASP A 41 -11.97 -22.39 15.12
N GLU A 42 -11.49 -23.60 14.84
CA GLU A 42 -11.81 -24.33 13.60
C GLU A 42 -13.32 -24.46 13.37
N SER A 43 -14.09 -24.68 14.44
CA SER A 43 -15.56 -24.77 14.37
C SER A 43 -16.23 -23.47 13.90
N LYS A 44 -15.57 -22.32 14.05
CA LYS A 44 -16.05 -21.00 13.66
C LYS A 44 -15.43 -20.50 12.36
N GLU A 45 -14.55 -21.26 11.72
CA GLU A 45 -13.82 -20.83 10.52
C GLU A 45 -14.75 -20.44 9.36
N HIS A 46 -15.93 -21.06 9.28
CA HIS A 46 -17.00 -20.68 8.35
C HIS A 46 -17.55 -19.26 8.53
N LEU A 47 -17.33 -18.64 9.71
CA LEU A 47 -17.68 -17.26 10.03
C LEU A 47 -16.52 -16.30 9.81
N ARG A 48 -15.40 -16.74 9.21
CA ARG A 48 -14.22 -15.87 9.04
C ARG A 48 -14.53 -14.63 8.21
N SER A 49 -15.34 -14.77 7.17
CA SER A 49 -15.62 -13.66 6.26
C SER A 49 -16.84 -13.98 5.40
N ASN A 50 -17.65 -12.97 5.14
CA ASN A 50 -18.68 -13.01 4.10
C ASN A 50 -18.16 -12.47 2.75
N ILE A 51 -16.87 -12.10 2.64
CA ILE A 51 -16.27 -11.55 1.42
C ILE A 51 -16.10 -12.65 0.37
N SER A 52 -16.42 -12.30 -0.86
CA SER A 52 -16.15 -13.10 -2.05
C SER A 52 -15.26 -12.30 -2.99
N LEU A 53 -14.13 -12.88 -3.36
CA LEU A 53 -13.15 -12.29 -4.27
C LEU A 53 -13.29 -12.90 -5.67
N GLU A 54 -12.94 -12.12 -6.69
CA GLU A 54 -12.67 -12.59 -8.04
C GLU A 54 -11.20 -12.36 -8.36
N SER A 55 -10.55 -13.35 -8.95
CA SER A 55 -9.17 -13.23 -9.44
C SER A 55 -9.17 -13.06 -10.94
N ARG A 56 -8.31 -12.16 -11.42
CA ARG A 56 -8.11 -11.86 -12.83
C ARG A 56 -6.62 -11.93 -13.15
N ASP A 57 -6.27 -12.60 -14.25
CA ASP A 57 -4.88 -12.72 -14.73
C ASP A 57 -4.59 -11.85 -15.97
N ASP A 58 -5.60 -11.09 -16.40
CA ASP A 58 -5.58 -10.23 -17.58
C ASP A 58 -5.49 -8.73 -17.24
N VAL A 59 -5.16 -8.39 -15.99
CA VAL A 59 -4.97 -7.00 -15.57
C VAL A 59 -3.71 -6.45 -16.22
N ILE A 60 -3.82 -5.31 -16.90
CA ILE A 60 -2.71 -4.67 -17.60
C ILE A 60 -1.99 -3.68 -16.68
N PHE A 61 -0.74 -3.98 -16.36
CA PHE A 61 0.16 -3.14 -15.58
C PHE A 61 1.13 -2.40 -16.49
N ARG A 62 1.34 -1.12 -16.21
CA ARG A 62 2.31 -0.25 -16.89
C ARG A 62 3.58 -0.11 -16.05
N ASP A 63 4.72 -0.39 -16.65
CA ASP A 63 6.02 -0.33 -15.95
C ASP A 63 6.57 1.10 -15.91
N VAL A 64 6.64 1.69 -14.71
CA VAL A 64 7.12 3.06 -14.49
C VAL A 64 8.64 3.16 -14.31
N ARG A 65 9.38 2.06 -14.46
CA ARG A 65 10.85 2.00 -14.28
C ARG A 65 11.60 3.15 -14.97
N SER A 66 11.20 3.54 -16.17
CA SER A 66 11.85 4.62 -16.92
C SER A 66 11.58 6.04 -16.39
N LEU A 67 10.64 6.18 -15.45
CA LEU A 67 10.16 7.47 -14.94
C LEU A 67 10.61 7.76 -13.50
N ILE A 68 11.24 6.83 -12.79
CA ILE A 68 11.51 6.96 -11.35
C ILE A 68 12.39 8.17 -11.00
N ASP A 69 13.29 8.56 -11.90
CA ASP A 69 14.16 9.73 -11.74
C ASP A 69 13.56 11.02 -12.36
N ASN A 70 12.35 10.95 -12.92
CA ASN A 70 11.66 12.06 -13.57
C ASN A 70 10.44 12.50 -12.76
N ARG A 71 10.66 13.43 -11.81
CA ARG A 71 9.63 13.99 -10.91
C ARG A 71 8.48 14.66 -11.66
N ASP A 72 8.74 15.25 -12.83
CA ASP A 72 7.70 15.91 -13.64
C ASP A 72 6.74 14.90 -14.28
N LYS A 73 7.16 13.64 -14.43
CA LYS A 73 6.36 12.57 -15.04
C LYS A 73 5.81 11.56 -14.04
N LEU A 74 6.40 11.44 -12.86
CA LEU A 74 5.92 10.57 -11.79
C LEU A 74 6.09 11.25 -10.43
N SER A 75 5.02 11.94 -10.01
CA SER A 75 4.89 12.64 -8.73
C SER A 75 3.80 12.00 -7.88
N ILE A 76 3.98 12.01 -6.55
CA ILE A 76 2.93 11.59 -5.63
C ILE A 76 1.69 12.50 -5.69
N HIS A 77 1.89 13.77 -6.05
CA HIS A 77 0.85 14.80 -6.14
C HIS A 77 -0.17 14.46 -7.24
N ASP A 78 0.31 14.08 -8.43
CA ASP A 78 -0.57 13.80 -9.58
C ASP A 78 -1.02 12.33 -9.64
N HIS A 79 -0.17 11.40 -9.16
CA HIS A 79 -0.37 9.96 -9.40
C HIS A 79 -0.75 9.19 -8.13
N GLY A 80 -0.68 9.82 -6.96
CA GLY A 80 -0.90 9.18 -5.66
C GLY A 80 0.29 8.32 -5.17
N PHE A 81 1.34 8.15 -5.99
CA PHE A 81 2.57 7.45 -5.62
C PHE A 81 3.79 8.00 -6.36
N GLN A 82 4.97 7.67 -5.83
CA GLN A 82 6.28 8.05 -6.36
C GLN A 82 7.32 7.03 -5.90
N ILE A 83 8.41 6.90 -6.65
CA ILE A 83 9.58 6.12 -6.23
C ILE A 83 10.74 7.09 -5.99
N ILE A 84 11.41 6.93 -4.85
CA ILE A 84 12.56 7.75 -4.45
C ILE A 84 13.78 6.86 -4.26
N ARG A 85 14.96 7.43 -4.50
CA ARG A 85 16.21 6.78 -4.15
C ARG A 85 16.56 7.08 -2.71
N TYR A 86 16.74 6.04 -1.93
CA TYR A 86 17.16 6.15 -0.54
C TYR A 86 17.91 4.87 -0.16
N THR A 87 19.12 5.04 0.38
CA THR A 87 19.94 3.89 0.79
C THR A 87 19.21 3.07 1.83
N GLY A 88 18.82 1.85 1.45
CA GLY A 88 18.13 0.92 2.32
C GLY A 88 18.96 0.53 3.55
N ILE A 89 18.30 -0.12 4.51
CA ILE A 89 18.96 -0.73 5.67
C ILE A 89 19.41 -2.15 5.35
N ASP A 90 20.59 -2.55 5.82
CA ASP A 90 20.99 -3.95 5.78
C ASP A 90 20.05 -4.78 6.67
N SER A 91 19.44 -5.81 6.07
CA SER A 91 18.60 -6.78 6.78
C SER A 91 19.24 -7.37 8.03
N ALA A 92 20.57 -7.54 8.07
CA ALA A 92 21.29 -8.05 9.24
C ALA A 92 21.36 -7.04 10.39
N ALA A 93 21.23 -5.74 10.09
CA ALA A 93 21.35 -4.65 11.05
C ALA A 93 20.00 -4.18 11.64
N ILE A 94 18.88 -4.74 11.16
CA ILE A 94 17.51 -4.41 11.62
C ILE A 94 17.30 -4.65 13.12
N GLN A 95 18.11 -5.49 13.76
CA GLN A 95 18.00 -5.74 15.20
C GLN A 95 18.67 -4.67 16.06
N GLN A 96 19.45 -3.76 15.46
CA GLN A 96 20.16 -2.71 16.18
C GLN A 96 19.32 -1.44 16.23
N GLU A 97 18.87 -1.05 17.43
CA GLU A 97 17.97 0.08 17.63
C GLU A 97 18.53 1.41 17.11
N SER A 98 19.83 1.66 17.28
CA SER A 98 20.49 2.88 16.77
C SER A 98 20.45 2.96 15.25
N VAL A 99 20.71 1.83 14.57
CA VAL A 99 20.69 1.74 13.10
C VAL A 99 19.27 1.89 12.58
N LEU A 100 18.29 1.27 13.23
CA LEU A 100 16.88 1.45 12.91
C LEU A 100 16.45 2.91 13.02
N ARG A 101 16.83 3.57 14.12
CA ARG A 101 16.47 4.98 14.35
C ARG A 101 17.08 5.89 13.29
N GLU A 102 18.35 5.69 12.95
CA GLU A 102 19.04 6.44 11.91
C GLU A 102 18.37 6.23 10.54
N HIS A 103 18.05 4.98 10.19
CA HIS A 103 17.35 4.65 8.95
C HIS A 103 15.96 5.28 8.88
N VAL A 104 15.14 5.16 9.92
CA VAL A 104 13.79 5.75 9.94
C VAL A 104 13.86 7.27 9.85
N THR A 105 14.81 7.90 10.55
CA THR A 105 15.01 9.35 10.50
C THR A 105 15.45 9.79 9.10
N GLY A 106 16.44 9.11 8.52
CA GLY A 106 16.91 9.42 7.17
C GLY A 106 15.86 9.21 6.10
N LEU A 107 15.03 8.16 6.22
CA LEU A 107 13.93 7.92 5.30
C LEU A 107 12.86 9.01 5.40
N ALA A 108 12.53 9.46 6.62
CA ALA A 108 11.58 10.54 6.83
C ALA A 108 12.06 11.85 6.17
N GLU A 109 13.34 12.20 6.31
CA GLU A 109 13.93 13.36 5.62
C GLU A 109 13.93 13.19 4.09
N ALA A 110 14.27 12.01 3.57
CA ALA A 110 14.23 11.74 2.13
C ALA A 110 12.81 11.86 1.55
N VAL A 111 11.79 11.38 2.28
CA VAL A 111 10.39 11.55 1.90
C VAL A 111 9.99 13.03 1.96
N LYS A 112 10.39 13.75 3.02
CA LYS A 112 10.12 15.18 3.19
C LYS A 112 10.64 16.00 2.01
N GLU A 113 11.89 15.78 1.62
CA GLU A 113 12.50 16.42 0.44
C GLU A 113 11.75 16.02 -0.85
N ALA A 114 11.47 14.73 -1.03
CA ALA A 114 10.88 14.23 -2.26
C ALA A 114 9.47 14.75 -2.55
N ILE A 115 8.68 15.05 -1.52
CA ILE A 115 7.31 15.55 -1.64
C ILE A 115 7.19 17.06 -1.35
N SER A 116 8.30 17.71 -0.97
CA SER A 116 8.34 19.11 -0.53
C SER A 116 7.45 19.39 0.70
N ALA A 117 7.44 18.47 1.66
CA ALA A 117 6.70 18.65 2.91
C ALA A 117 7.47 19.51 3.93
N GLU A 118 6.73 20.19 4.79
CA GLU A 118 7.30 20.94 5.92
C GLU A 118 7.81 20.00 7.03
N LEU A 119 7.06 18.91 7.28
CA LEU A 119 7.35 17.92 8.31
C LEU A 119 6.92 16.53 7.86
N VAL A 120 7.76 15.53 8.16
CA VAL A 120 7.44 14.10 8.02
C VAL A 120 7.86 13.38 9.29
N TYR A 121 6.97 12.57 9.83
CA TYR A 121 7.24 11.73 11.01
C TYR A 121 6.80 10.29 10.74
N CYS A 122 7.66 9.34 11.12
CA CYS A 122 7.34 7.92 11.01
C CYS A 122 6.49 7.50 12.21
N VAL A 123 5.23 7.18 11.97
CA VAL A 123 4.29 6.71 13.01
C VAL A 123 4.44 5.23 13.32
N ASN A 124 4.80 4.43 12.31
CA ASN A 124 4.87 2.98 12.41
C ASN A 124 5.69 2.41 11.25
N PHE A 125 6.32 1.26 11.47
CA PHE A 125 7.02 0.50 10.44
C PHE A 125 6.96 -0.99 10.76
N VAL A 126 7.01 -1.82 9.71
CA VAL A 126 6.98 -3.29 9.85
C VAL A 126 7.94 -3.90 8.84
N PHE A 127 8.84 -4.74 9.32
CA PHE A 127 9.67 -5.60 8.48
C PHE A 127 8.95 -6.91 8.22
N ARG A 128 9.02 -7.39 6.97
CA ARG A 128 8.41 -8.65 6.56
C ARG A 128 9.48 -9.57 6.00
N GLN A 129 9.46 -10.82 6.47
CA GLN A 129 10.26 -11.88 5.91
C GLN A 129 9.31 -12.89 5.25
N CYS A 130 9.55 -13.19 3.97
CA CYS A 130 8.91 -14.33 3.34
C CYS A 130 9.81 -15.54 3.55
N THR A 131 9.50 -16.38 4.53
CA THR A 131 10.02 -17.76 4.54
C THR A 131 9.29 -18.49 3.42
N ARG A 132 10.04 -18.98 2.44
CA ARG A 132 9.51 -19.70 1.26
C ARG A 132 8.93 -21.05 1.69
N ALA A 133 7.72 -21.05 2.25
CA ALA A 133 6.85 -22.20 2.41
C ALA A 133 5.53 -21.92 1.66
N MET A 134 5.65 -21.69 0.34
CA MET A 134 4.52 -21.89 -0.58
C MET A 134 4.54 -23.37 -1.00
N ILE A 135 4.15 -24.25 -0.07
CA ILE A 135 3.61 -25.58 -0.37
C ILE A 135 2.41 -25.75 0.55
N MET A 136 1.25 -26.02 -0.06
CA MET A 136 0.03 -26.41 0.62
C MET A 136 0.29 -27.60 1.56
N HIS A 137 0.31 -27.38 2.87
CA HIS A 137 0.01 -28.40 3.88
C HIS A 137 -0.76 -27.76 5.04
N PRO A 138 -1.92 -28.33 5.44
CA PRO A 138 -2.73 -27.83 6.53
C PRO A 138 -2.18 -28.37 7.83
N GLU A 139 -1.26 -27.65 8.45
CA GLU A 139 -0.88 -27.75 9.87
C GLU A 139 0.38 -26.93 10.02
N GLU A 140 0.24 -25.61 10.23
CA GLU A 140 1.28 -24.84 10.89
C GLU A 140 0.68 -23.52 11.35
N THR A 141 0.69 -23.34 12.66
CA THR A 141 0.18 -22.16 13.32
C THR A 141 1.02 -20.98 12.85
N TYR A 142 0.42 -20.04 12.12
CA TYR A 142 1.01 -18.73 11.83
C TYR A 142 1.42 -18.09 13.16
N GLN A 143 2.68 -18.24 13.56
CA GLN A 143 3.28 -17.41 14.59
C GLN A 143 3.55 -16.05 13.95
N LYS A 144 2.57 -15.18 14.15
CA LYS A 144 2.70 -13.75 13.95
C LYS A 144 3.92 -13.30 14.77
N ALA A 145 5.03 -12.98 14.12
CA ALA A 145 6.04 -12.15 14.76
C ALA A 145 5.31 -10.86 15.17
N GLY A 146 5.28 -10.59 16.47
CA GLY A 146 4.78 -9.31 16.98
C GLY A 146 5.58 -8.17 16.33
N PRO A 147 5.01 -6.95 16.23
CA PRO A 147 5.79 -5.80 15.80
C PRO A 147 7.04 -5.70 16.69
N LEU A 148 8.23 -5.63 16.08
CA LEU A 148 9.50 -5.46 16.80
C LEU A 148 9.66 -4.05 17.41
N GLY A 149 8.64 -3.22 17.26
CA GLY A 149 8.50 -1.92 17.91
C GLY A 149 7.21 -1.25 17.45
N SER A 150 6.57 -0.51 18.33
CA SER A 150 5.55 0.47 18.00
C SER A 150 5.92 1.74 18.76
N ALA A 151 6.15 2.85 18.05
CA ALA A 151 6.18 4.16 18.70
C ALA A 151 4.76 4.46 19.22
N LYS A 152 4.65 4.76 20.51
CA LYS A 152 3.41 5.29 21.09
C LYS A 152 3.39 6.81 20.90
N GLU A 153 2.27 7.32 20.40
CA GLU A 153 1.82 8.72 20.48
C GLU A 153 2.68 9.77 19.73
N PRO A 154 2.38 10.07 18.45
CA PRO A 154 2.70 11.36 17.85
C PRO A 154 1.42 12.21 17.84
N GLU A 155 0.96 12.60 19.03
CA GLU A 155 -0.31 13.33 19.15
C GLU A 155 -0.07 14.81 18.80
N LEU A 156 -0.52 15.16 17.58
CA LEU A 156 -0.81 16.48 17.02
C LEU A 156 0.38 17.33 16.51
N PRO A 157 0.31 17.83 15.25
CA PRO A 157 1.26 18.81 14.75
C PRO A 157 1.14 20.13 15.54
N ALA A 158 2.28 20.75 15.87
CA ALA A 158 2.36 21.99 16.65
C ALA A 158 1.72 23.22 15.97
N PHE A 159 1.33 23.10 14.70
CA PHE A 159 0.72 24.15 13.89
C PHE A 159 -0.49 23.58 13.15
N PRO A 160 -1.52 24.40 12.85
CA PRO A 160 -2.59 23.99 11.94
C PRO A 160 -1.97 23.74 10.56
N ALA A 161 -1.69 22.47 10.26
CA ALA A 161 -1.24 22.08 8.93
C ALA A 161 -2.37 22.35 7.93
N HIS A 162 -2.07 23.10 6.88
CA HIS A 162 -3.03 23.36 5.79
C HIS A 162 -3.40 22.08 5.03
N ALA A 163 -2.50 21.09 5.01
CA ALA A 163 -2.72 19.75 4.46
C ALA A 163 -1.93 18.71 5.28
N VAL A 164 -2.56 17.57 5.56
CA VAL A 164 -1.98 16.43 6.29
C VAL A 164 -2.20 15.17 5.47
N TRP A 165 -1.14 14.40 5.24
CA TRP A 165 -1.21 13.13 4.52
C TRP A 165 -0.78 11.96 5.40
N LEU A 166 -1.47 10.83 5.26
CA LEU A 166 -0.91 9.55 5.70
C LEU A 166 -0.28 8.87 4.49
N LEU A 167 1.03 8.67 4.58
CA LEU A 167 1.84 8.03 3.56
C LEU A 167 2.30 6.66 4.04
N ASN A 168 2.38 5.74 3.10
CA ASN A 168 3.08 4.47 3.30
C ASN A 168 4.36 4.46 2.48
N THR A 169 5.39 3.83 3.04
CA THR A 169 6.63 3.53 2.33
C THR A 169 6.81 2.03 2.19
N TRP A 170 7.38 1.60 1.06
CA TRP A 170 7.68 0.20 0.81
C TRP A 170 8.98 0.07 0.00
N SER A 171 9.88 -0.79 0.46
CA SER A 171 11.10 -1.15 -0.25
C SER A 171 11.51 -2.59 0.05
N PRO A 172 12.21 -3.26 -0.88
CA PRO A 172 12.89 -4.51 -0.58
C PRO A 172 14.15 -4.25 0.25
N LEU A 173 14.56 -5.25 1.05
CA LEU A 173 15.71 -5.11 1.97
C LEU A 173 16.99 -5.82 1.51
N TYR A 174 16.91 -6.63 0.45
CA TYR A 174 18.03 -7.51 0.08
C TYR A 174 18.26 -7.61 -1.42
N LYS A 175 17.30 -8.13 -2.17
CA LYS A 175 17.42 -8.28 -3.63
C LYS A 175 16.37 -7.45 -4.35
N PRO A 176 16.61 -7.09 -5.61
CA PRO A 176 15.58 -6.55 -6.47
C PRO A 176 14.33 -7.43 -6.46
N VAL A 177 13.18 -6.80 -6.55
CA VAL A 177 11.88 -7.48 -6.49
C VAL A 177 11.65 -8.24 -7.78
N GLU A 178 11.66 -9.57 -7.70
CA GLU A 178 11.39 -10.48 -8.82
C GLU A 178 9.98 -11.11 -8.72
N ASN A 179 9.44 -11.23 -7.51
CA ASN A 179 8.16 -11.87 -7.23
C ASN A 179 7.23 -10.94 -6.43
N ALA A 180 5.93 -10.97 -6.78
CA ALA A 180 4.88 -10.18 -6.13
C ALA A 180 5.24 -8.69 -5.96
N PRO A 181 5.55 -7.98 -7.07
CA PRO A 181 5.82 -6.55 -7.01
C PRO A 181 4.60 -5.77 -6.53
N LEU A 182 4.86 -4.64 -5.86
CA LEU A 182 3.79 -3.73 -5.47
C LEU A 182 3.21 -3.05 -6.71
N ALA A 183 1.88 -3.03 -6.79
CA ALA A 183 1.14 -2.37 -7.85
C ALA A 183 0.32 -1.20 -7.30
N PHE A 184 0.17 -0.16 -8.11
CA PHE A 184 -0.55 1.06 -7.79
C PHE A 184 -1.68 1.28 -8.80
N CYS A 185 -2.86 1.65 -8.33
CA CYS A 185 -3.95 2.05 -9.20
C CYS A 185 -4.05 3.58 -9.21
N HIS A 186 -4.25 4.18 -10.38
CA HIS A 186 -4.33 5.62 -10.50
C HIS A 186 -5.60 6.16 -9.82
N PRO A 187 -5.50 7.10 -8.87
CA PRO A 187 -6.65 7.58 -8.10
C PRO A 187 -7.74 8.17 -8.99
N ALA A 188 -7.37 8.97 -10.00
CA ALA A 188 -8.33 9.57 -10.95
C ALA A 188 -9.11 8.55 -11.82
N THR A 189 -8.74 7.27 -11.79
CA THR A 189 -9.46 6.21 -12.53
C THR A 189 -10.39 5.39 -11.64
N ILE A 190 -10.38 5.65 -10.32
CA ILE A 190 -11.20 4.97 -9.34
C ILE A 190 -12.40 5.87 -9.02
N SER A 191 -13.61 5.32 -9.14
CA SER A 191 -14.81 5.93 -8.58
C SER A 191 -15.05 5.45 -7.17
N LEU A 192 -15.70 6.27 -6.32
CA LEU A 192 -16.21 5.81 -5.02
C LEU A 192 -17.13 4.59 -5.12
N ASN A 193 -17.86 4.46 -6.24
CA ASN A 193 -18.70 3.29 -6.52
C ASN A 193 -17.90 2.02 -6.89
N ASP A 194 -16.58 2.14 -7.06
CA ASP A 194 -15.67 1.01 -7.31
C ASP A 194 -15.09 0.47 -5.99
N VAL A 195 -15.33 1.15 -4.88
CA VAL A 195 -14.74 0.88 -3.57
C VAL A 195 -15.81 0.34 -2.64
N LEU A 196 -15.50 -0.73 -1.92
CA LEU A 196 -16.37 -1.26 -0.88
C LEU A 196 -15.66 -1.20 0.47
N GLU A 197 -16.33 -0.62 1.46
CA GLU A 197 -15.85 -0.64 2.84
C GLU A 197 -16.10 -2.00 3.48
N VAL A 198 -15.05 -2.52 4.11
CA VAL A 198 -15.00 -3.84 4.68
C VAL A 198 -14.52 -3.73 6.12
N ASP A 199 -15.21 -4.39 7.03
CA ASP A 199 -14.79 -4.45 8.42
C ASP A 199 -13.67 -5.48 8.60
N ALA A 200 -12.47 -5.02 8.93
CA ALA A 200 -11.40 -5.86 9.44
C ALA A 200 -11.60 -6.06 10.95
N VAL A 201 -12.14 -7.22 11.31
CA VAL A 201 -12.56 -7.54 12.68
C VAL A 201 -11.43 -8.25 13.44
N ARG A 202 -11.21 -7.82 14.69
CA ARG A 202 -10.38 -8.46 15.71
C ARG A 202 -11.19 -8.55 17.02
N PRO A 203 -10.80 -9.42 17.97
CA PRO A 203 -11.51 -9.53 19.25
C PRO A 203 -11.65 -8.20 20.01
N ASP A 204 -10.66 -7.33 19.88
CA ASP A 204 -10.50 -6.08 20.62
C ASP A 204 -10.98 -4.85 19.84
N ARG A 205 -11.17 -4.95 18.52
CA ARG A 205 -11.50 -3.80 17.66
C ARG A 205 -12.04 -4.20 16.29
N VAL A 206 -12.79 -3.28 15.71
CA VAL A 206 -13.18 -3.30 14.29
C VAL A 206 -12.55 -2.09 13.63
N THR A 207 -11.90 -2.30 12.48
CA THR A 207 -11.30 -1.22 11.68
C THR A 207 -11.83 -1.31 10.25
N GLY A 208 -12.17 -0.17 9.64
CA GLY A 208 -12.54 -0.11 8.22
C GLY A 208 -11.33 -0.31 7.31
N VAL A 209 -11.48 -1.14 6.29
CA VAL A 209 -10.53 -1.26 5.18
C VAL A 209 -11.31 -1.20 3.86
N ARG A 210 -10.70 -0.69 2.81
CA ARG A 210 -11.34 -0.55 1.50
C ARG A 210 -10.85 -1.63 0.55
N TYR A 211 -11.79 -2.31 -0.10
CA TYR A 211 -11.51 -3.24 -1.18
C TYR A 211 -11.98 -2.64 -2.51
N LEU A 212 -11.24 -2.91 -3.57
CA LEU A 212 -11.56 -2.42 -4.91
C LEU A 212 -12.29 -3.50 -5.71
N MET A 213 -13.39 -3.12 -6.35
CA MET A 213 -14.09 -3.91 -7.36
C MET A 213 -13.40 -3.72 -8.70
N TYR A 214 -13.25 -4.78 -9.50
CA TYR A 214 -12.62 -4.63 -10.80
C TYR A 214 -13.46 -3.72 -11.71
N LYS A 215 -12.81 -2.74 -12.34
CA LYS A 215 -13.38 -2.01 -13.48
C LYS A 215 -12.36 -1.87 -14.62
N PRO A 216 -12.79 -1.98 -15.89
CA PRO A 216 -11.88 -1.86 -17.04
C PRO A 216 -11.16 -0.51 -17.15
N GLN A 217 -11.73 0.57 -16.60
CA GLN A 217 -11.10 1.90 -16.62
C GLN A 217 -9.91 2.04 -15.65
N HIS A 218 -9.76 1.14 -14.66
CA HIS A 218 -8.69 1.22 -13.68
C HIS A 218 -7.32 1.13 -14.35
N GLN A 219 -6.46 2.12 -14.09
CA GLN A 219 -5.11 2.14 -14.64
C GLN A 219 -4.10 1.69 -13.60
N TRP A 220 -3.44 0.57 -13.88
CA TRP A 220 -2.46 -0.06 -12.98
C TRP A 220 -1.02 0.21 -13.40
N TYR A 221 -0.18 0.45 -12.40
CA TYR A 221 1.24 0.77 -12.52
C TYR A 221 2.06 -0.11 -11.59
N TRP A 222 3.29 -0.40 -11.97
CA TRP A 222 4.25 -1.13 -11.14
C TRP A 222 5.68 -0.73 -11.54
N CYS A 223 6.66 -1.08 -10.73
CA CYS A 223 8.08 -0.86 -11.04
C CYS A 223 8.80 -2.19 -11.17
N SER A 224 9.30 -2.51 -12.38
CA SER A 224 10.05 -3.74 -12.61
C SER A 224 11.39 -3.73 -11.89
N ASN A 225 11.79 -4.84 -11.26
CA ASN A 225 13.10 -4.98 -10.60
C ASN A 225 13.39 -3.93 -9.51
N GLN A 226 12.38 -3.46 -8.76
CA GLN A 226 12.57 -2.46 -7.70
C GLN A 226 13.72 -2.87 -6.78
N ALA A 227 14.74 -2.02 -6.66
CA ALA A 227 15.98 -2.31 -5.96
C ALA A 227 15.93 -1.91 -4.47
N PRO A 228 16.82 -2.42 -3.61
CA PRO A 228 16.84 -2.08 -2.18
C PRO A 228 17.11 -0.61 -1.85
N ASP A 229 17.68 0.13 -2.80
CA ASP A 229 17.90 1.57 -2.72
C ASP A 229 16.72 2.39 -3.30
N GLU A 230 15.59 1.73 -3.62
CA GLU A 230 14.40 2.35 -4.20
C GLU A 230 13.20 2.16 -3.27
N VAL A 231 12.65 3.28 -2.80
CA VAL A 231 11.50 3.30 -1.88
C VAL A 231 10.28 3.83 -2.61
N SER A 232 9.23 3.02 -2.64
CA SER A 232 7.90 3.43 -3.07
C SER A 232 7.24 4.22 -1.96
N VAL A 233 6.81 5.43 -2.26
CA VAL A 233 6.04 6.31 -1.36
C VAL A 233 4.67 6.48 -1.98
N PHE A 234 3.61 6.20 -1.22
CA PHE A 234 2.25 6.28 -1.75
C PHE A 234 1.27 6.79 -0.69
N LYS A 235 0.30 7.55 -1.16
CA LYS A 235 -0.72 8.17 -0.32
C LYS A 235 -1.75 7.13 0.10
N SER A 236 -2.18 7.18 1.35
CA SER A 236 -3.26 6.34 1.89
C SER A 236 -4.36 7.15 2.54
N TRP A 237 -4.10 8.42 2.83
CA TRP A 237 -5.08 9.38 3.31
C TRP A 237 -4.63 10.80 2.95
N ASP A 238 -5.59 11.65 2.59
CA ASP A 238 -5.43 13.10 2.40
C ASP A 238 -6.44 13.85 3.26
N SER A 239 -6.03 14.96 3.85
CA SER A 239 -6.93 15.87 4.58
C SER A 239 -7.68 16.83 3.66
N ASP A 240 -7.31 16.92 2.38
CA ASP A 240 -8.00 17.76 1.40
C ASP A 240 -9.46 17.30 1.26
N PRO A 241 -10.46 18.15 1.55
CA PRO A 241 -11.86 17.79 1.41
C PRO A 241 -12.27 17.48 -0.05
N GLU A 242 -11.48 17.91 -1.04
CA GLU A 242 -11.72 17.64 -2.46
C GLU A 242 -10.94 16.41 -2.98
N ASP A 243 -10.31 15.63 -2.10
CA ASP A 243 -9.64 14.38 -2.49
C ASP A 243 -10.65 13.45 -3.19
N PRO A 244 -10.32 12.87 -4.37
CA PRO A 244 -11.27 12.03 -5.11
C PRO A 244 -11.67 10.74 -4.39
N LEU A 245 -10.93 10.34 -3.35
CA LEU A 245 -11.20 9.15 -2.53
C LEU A 245 -11.12 9.49 -1.03
N PRO A 246 -12.00 10.39 -0.53
CA PRO A 246 -11.90 10.88 0.83
C PRO A 246 -12.02 9.70 1.80
N CYS A 247 -11.16 9.69 2.80
CA CYS A 247 -11.19 8.73 3.88
C CYS A 247 -11.90 9.39 5.08
N GLU A 248 -13.13 8.96 5.34
CA GLU A 248 -13.92 9.33 6.53
C GLU A 248 -13.38 8.68 7.81
#